data_AF-A0A363NWC1-F1
#
_entry.id   AF-A0A363NWC1-F1
#
_cell.length_a   1.000
_cell.length_b   1.000
_cell.length_c   1.000
_cell.angle_alpha   90.00
_cell.angle_beta   90.00
_cell.angle_gamma   90.00
#
_symmetry.space_group_name_H-M   'P 1'
#
loop_
_entity.id
_entity.type
_entity.pdbx_description
1 polymer ?
#
loop_
_entity_poly.entity_id
_entity_poly.type
_entity_poly.pdbx_seq_one_letter_code
_entity_poly.pdbx_strand_id
1 'polypeptide(L)'
;MKKDGQENIASISGTHIKLSKDAGDPEKKAEKSFELTPELRKDGFPVASTTFRVILIPQIKFLFGQYYPDLNLTIDFSLIHIGLSNGYVSAAPTLYPKKYKSTFELVSIQKDGIAFADSEKLFSVNTQTGVVSVKKSDSLKAGSYKVTIKALTTTGLEFTTNLTLAMSEG
;
A
#
# COMPACT_ATOMS: atom_id res chain seq x y z
N MET A 1 19.94 -26.95 24.77
CA MET A 1 20.56 -25.85 24.02
C MET A 1 19.50 -24.79 23.77
N LYS A 2 19.56 -23.67 24.51
CA LYS A 2 18.67 -22.52 24.29
C LYS A 2 19.13 -21.78 23.04
N LYS A 3 18.23 -21.52 22.10
CA LYS A 3 18.48 -20.59 20.99
C LYS A 3 18.38 -19.17 21.56
N ASP A 4 19.43 -18.75 22.25
CA ASP A 4 19.56 -17.39 22.78
C ASP A 4 19.52 -16.40 21.61
N GLY A 5 18.40 -15.68 21.48
CA GLY A 5 18.22 -14.63 20.47
C GLY A 5 16.77 -14.38 20.05
N GLN A 6 15.89 -15.38 20.12
CA GLN A 6 14.47 -15.21 19.77
C GLN A 6 13.57 -14.81 20.96
N GLU A 7 13.97 -15.14 22.20
CA GLU A 7 13.12 -14.98 23.41
C GLU A 7 12.79 -13.51 23.77
N ASN A 8 13.46 -12.52 23.16
CA ASN A 8 13.28 -11.10 23.50
C ASN A 8 12.66 -10.22 22.41
N ILE A 9 12.30 -10.77 21.24
CA ILE A 9 11.79 -9.98 20.11
C ILE A 9 10.26 -10.05 20.00
N ALA A 10 9.70 -11.22 20.26
CA ALA A 10 8.26 -11.44 20.35
C ALA A 10 7.99 -12.41 21.51
N SER A 11 7.09 -12.05 22.42
CA SER A 11 6.72 -12.88 23.56
C SER A 11 5.22 -12.85 23.80
N ILE A 12 4.75 -13.79 24.61
CA ILE A 12 3.35 -13.87 25.04
C ILE A 12 3.28 -13.40 26.50
N SER A 13 2.41 -12.45 26.78
CA SER A 13 2.16 -11.95 28.12
C SER A 13 0.65 -12.01 28.39
N GLY A 14 0.23 -13.04 29.15
CA GLY A 14 -1.17 -13.37 29.32
C GLY A 14 -1.84 -13.65 27.97
N THR A 15 -2.86 -12.87 27.63
CA THR A 15 -3.60 -12.97 26.36
C THR A 15 -3.06 -12.09 25.24
N HIS A 16 -1.91 -11.44 25.44
CA HIS A 16 -1.34 -10.49 24.48
C HIS A 16 -0.03 -10.99 23.89
N ILE A 17 0.20 -10.66 22.62
CA ILE A 17 1.51 -10.75 21.98
C ILE A 17 2.22 -9.42 22.23
N LYS A 18 3.42 -9.48 22.82
CA LYS A 18 4.30 -8.33 23.00
C LYS A 18 5.43 -8.41 22.00
N LEU A 19 5.54 -7.37 21.16
CA LEU A 19 6.67 -7.18 20.26
C LEU A 19 7.64 -6.19 20.90
N SER A 20 8.94 -6.46 20.82
CA SER A 20 9.95 -5.48 21.22
C SER A 20 9.95 -4.30 20.26
N LYS A 21 10.47 -3.15 20.70
CA LYS A 21 10.64 -1.96 19.85
C LYS A 21 11.55 -2.22 18.64
N ASP A 22 12.44 -3.20 18.77
CA ASP A 22 13.42 -3.61 17.76
C ASP A 22 12.91 -4.85 16.97
N ALA A 23 11.62 -5.20 17.13
CA ALA A 23 11.01 -6.30 16.41
C ALA A 23 10.84 -5.98 14.93
N GLY A 24 11.35 -6.88 14.10
CA GLY A 24 11.32 -6.74 12.65
C GLY A 24 12.73 -6.78 12.06
N ASP A 25 12.83 -6.27 10.85
CA ASP A 25 14.10 -5.95 10.22
C ASP A 25 14.52 -4.53 10.67
N PRO A 26 15.71 -4.33 11.25
CA PRO A 26 16.19 -3.00 11.66
C PRO A 26 16.20 -1.99 10.51
N GLU A 27 16.46 -2.45 9.28
CA GLU A 27 16.42 -1.62 8.08
C GLU A 27 15.00 -1.39 7.54
N LYS A 28 14.00 -2.12 8.07
CA LYS A 28 12.59 -2.10 7.63
C LYS A 28 12.39 -2.45 6.15
N LYS A 29 13.33 -3.19 5.56
CA LYS A 29 13.35 -3.61 4.15
C LYS A 29 12.88 -5.05 3.98
N ALA A 30 13.11 -5.90 4.97
CA ALA A 30 12.80 -7.33 4.94
C ALA A 30 11.69 -7.74 5.89
N GLU A 31 11.06 -8.87 5.59
CA GLU A 31 10.15 -9.53 6.51
C GLU A 31 10.88 -10.22 7.65
N LYS A 32 10.26 -10.19 8.82
CA LYS A 32 10.68 -11.00 9.95
C LYS A 32 9.55 -11.91 10.39
N SER A 33 9.83 -13.20 10.46
CA SER A 33 8.89 -14.20 10.97
C SER A 33 9.32 -14.70 12.34
N PHE A 34 8.34 -14.95 13.20
CA PHE A 34 8.50 -15.64 14.47
C PHE A 34 7.37 -16.64 14.64
N GLU A 35 7.67 -17.72 15.36
CA GLU A 35 6.67 -18.68 15.79
C GLU A 35 6.43 -18.46 17.28
N LEU A 36 5.16 -18.40 17.65
CA LEU A 36 4.71 -18.23 19.02
C LEU A 36 3.83 -19.43 19.37
N THR A 37 4.09 -20.01 20.53
CA THR A 37 3.40 -21.20 21.02
C THR A 37 2.77 -20.88 22.38
N PRO A 38 1.61 -20.19 22.42
CA PRO A 38 0.87 -20.00 23.66
C PRO A 38 0.45 -21.33 24.26
N GLU A 39 0.36 -21.32 25.58
CA GLU A 39 -0.21 -22.41 26.36
C GLU A 39 -1.42 -21.89 27.13
N LEU A 40 -2.56 -22.55 26.95
CA LEU A 40 -3.67 -22.44 27.90
C LEU A 40 -3.31 -23.29 29.10
N ARG A 41 -3.25 -22.69 30.29
CA ARG A 41 -2.95 -23.39 31.54
C ARG A 41 -4.14 -23.43 32.47
N LYS A 42 -4.33 -24.56 33.15
CA LYS A 42 -5.29 -24.77 34.24
C LYS A 42 -4.51 -25.30 35.44
N ASP A 43 -4.63 -24.65 36.59
CA ASP A 43 -3.94 -25.03 37.84
C ASP A 43 -2.41 -25.17 37.69
N GLY A 44 -1.82 -24.36 36.81
CA GLY A 44 -0.39 -24.40 36.48
C GLY A 44 0.00 -25.42 35.42
N PHE A 45 -0.91 -26.31 35.01
CA PHE A 45 -0.67 -27.33 33.99
C PHE A 45 -1.13 -26.87 32.59
N PRO A 46 -0.32 -27.06 31.53
CA PRO A 46 -0.76 -26.79 30.17
C PRO A 46 -1.85 -27.79 29.76
N VAL A 47 -3.02 -27.27 29.35
CA VAL A 47 -4.17 -28.07 28.91
C VAL A 47 -4.42 -27.96 27.42
N ALA A 48 -3.90 -26.92 26.76
CA ALA A 48 -3.90 -26.79 25.31
C ALA A 48 -2.74 -25.89 24.85
N SER A 49 -2.26 -26.09 23.64
CA SER A 49 -1.29 -25.22 22.99
C SER A 49 -1.51 -25.24 21.49
N THR A 50 -1.21 -24.12 20.83
CA THR A 50 -1.18 -24.05 19.38
C THR A 50 -0.04 -23.15 18.95
N THR A 51 0.78 -23.61 18.01
CA THR A 51 1.82 -22.77 17.40
C THR A 51 1.18 -21.96 16.29
N PHE A 52 1.38 -20.65 16.31
CA PHE A 52 1.03 -19.78 15.21
C PHE A 52 2.23 -18.93 14.78
N ARG A 53 2.22 -18.54 13.51
CA ARG A 53 3.28 -17.74 12.90
C ARG A 53 2.88 -16.28 12.85
N VAL A 54 3.76 -15.41 13.30
CA VAL A 54 3.66 -13.95 13.16
C VAL A 54 4.67 -13.50 12.11
N ILE A 55 4.24 -12.65 11.18
CA ILE A 55 5.09 -12.08 10.13
C ILE A 55 4.99 -10.56 10.22
N LEU A 56 6.11 -9.90 10.52
CA LEU A 56 6.23 -8.46 10.40
C LEU A 56 6.66 -8.13 8.98
N ILE A 57 5.83 -7.33 8.30
CA ILE A 57 6.06 -6.89 6.93
C ILE A 57 6.66 -5.47 6.93
N PRO A 58 7.54 -5.14 5.96
CA PRO A 58 7.94 -3.78 5.68
C PRO A 58 6.75 -2.85 5.52
N GLN A 59 6.94 -1.57 5.83
CA GLN A 59 5.91 -0.56 5.55
C GLN A 59 5.57 -0.59 4.05
N ILE A 60 4.28 -0.72 3.74
CA ILE A 60 3.83 -0.65 2.35
C ILE A 60 4.03 0.77 1.83
N LYS A 61 4.67 0.90 0.67
CA LYS A 61 4.74 2.13 -0.12
C LYS A 61 3.85 1.96 -1.33
N PHE A 62 2.88 2.86 -1.49
CA PHE A 62 2.00 2.89 -2.66
C PHE A 62 1.94 4.32 -3.23
N LEU A 63 2.51 4.50 -4.42
CA LEU A 63 2.67 5.82 -5.03
C LEU A 63 2.78 5.81 -6.56
N PHE A 64 2.39 6.90 -7.20
CA PHE A 64 2.83 7.20 -8.56
C PHE A 64 4.23 7.82 -8.50
N GLY A 65 5.24 6.99 -8.73
CA GLY A 65 6.62 7.34 -8.48
C GLY A 65 7.52 6.12 -8.41
N GLN A 66 8.73 6.32 -7.91
CA GLN A 66 9.70 5.25 -7.68
C GLN A 66 10.11 5.23 -6.20
N TYR A 67 10.28 4.03 -5.65
CA TYR A 67 10.83 3.83 -4.32
C TYR A 67 12.07 2.96 -4.41
N TYR A 68 13.18 3.43 -3.83
CA TYR A 68 14.45 2.73 -3.73
C TYR A 68 14.65 2.27 -2.28
N PRO A 69 14.36 1.00 -1.96
CA PRO A 69 14.41 0.50 -0.59
C PRO A 69 15.79 0.68 0.05
N ASP A 70 16.86 0.40 -0.71
CA ASP A 70 18.24 0.44 -0.19
C ASP A 70 18.65 1.82 0.31
N LEU A 71 18.15 2.87 -0.34
CA LEU A 71 18.40 4.28 -0.01
C LEU A 71 17.31 4.90 0.86
N ASN A 72 16.22 4.16 1.12
CA ASN A 72 14.98 4.69 1.67
C ASN A 72 14.51 5.99 0.97
N LEU A 73 14.69 6.06 -0.36
CA LEU A 73 14.42 7.24 -1.17
C LEU A 73 13.13 7.05 -1.97
N THR A 74 12.31 8.09 -1.99
CA THR A 74 11.08 8.14 -2.81
C THR A 74 11.21 9.28 -3.81
N ILE A 75 10.97 8.99 -5.08
CA ILE A 75 10.80 9.99 -6.13
C ILE A 75 9.31 10.04 -6.50
N ASP A 76 8.70 11.20 -6.34
CA ASP A 76 7.27 11.41 -6.54
C ASP A 76 6.99 11.94 -7.95
N PHE A 77 6.12 11.23 -8.69
CA PHE A 77 5.64 11.61 -10.02
C PHE A 77 4.11 11.72 -10.03
N SER A 78 3.51 11.99 -8.87
CA SER A 78 2.05 12.06 -8.71
C SER A 78 1.43 13.33 -9.30
N LEU A 79 2.20 14.30 -9.78
CA LEU A 79 1.70 15.47 -10.52
C LEU A 79 2.21 15.44 -11.96
N ILE A 80 1.29 15.46 -12.92
CA ILE A 80 1.59 15.46 -14.34
C ILE A 80 0.84 16.61 -15.02
N HIS A 81 1.54 17.36 -15.85
CA HIS A 81 0.95 18.40 -16.70
C HIS A 81 0.62 17.81 -18.07
N ILE A 82 -0.61 18.00 -18.52
CA ILE A 82 -1.06 17.57 -19.86
C ILE A 82 -1.87 18.69 -20.52
N GLY A 83 -1.88 18.72 -21.85
CA GLY A 83 -2.76 19.63 -22.60
C GLY A 83 -4.23 19.31 -22.35
N LEU A 84 -5.07 20.34 -22.27
CA LEU A 84 -6.51 20.20 -22.15
C LEU A 84 -7.07 19.32 -23.26
N SER A 85 -8.04 18.48 -22.91
CA SER A 85 -8.73 17.55 -23.82
C SER A 85 -7.87 16.44 -24.40
N ASN A 86 -6.56 16.38 -24.14
CA ASN A 86 -5.72 15.27 -24.57
C ASN A 86 -5.97 14.01 -23.74
N GLY A 87 -5.85 12.85 -24.38
CA GLY A 87 -5.81 11.57 -23.67
C GLY A 87 -4.48 11.40 -22.96
N TYR A 88 -4.48 10.62 -21.88
CA TYR A 88 -3.27 10.33 -21.10
C TYR A 88 -3.28 8.89 -20.59
N VAL A 89 -2.10 8.27 -20.52
CA VAL A 89 -1.88 6.96 -19.91
C VAL A 89 -0.67 7.07 -18.98
N SER A 90 -0.87 6.75 -17.71
CA SER A 90 0.18 6.82 -16.69
C SER A 90 1.15 5.65 -16.77
N ALA A 91 2.34 5.80 -16.19
CA ALA A 91 3.11 4.64 -15.72
C ALA A 91 2.31 3.89 -14.63
N ALA A 92 2.65 2.61 -14.40
CA ALA A 92 2.08 1.87 -13.28
C ALA A 92 2.58 2.44 -11.94
N PRO A 93 1.74 2.55 -10.90
CA PRO A 93 2.18 2.96 -9.59
C PRO A 93 3.10 1.91 -8.96
N THR A 94 4.03 2.38 -8.14
CA THR A 94 4.87 1.53 -7.30
C THR A 94 4.06 1.03 -6.10
N LEU A 95 3.99 -0.29 -5.93
CA LEU A 95 3.58 -0.94 -4.70
C LEU A 95 4.75 -1.79 -4.19
N TYR A 96 5.31 -1.38 -3.05
CA TYR A 96 6.43 -2.06 -2.41
C TYR A 96 6.02 -2.56 -1.02
N PRO A 97 6.39 -3.80 -0.64
CA PRO A 97 7.03 -4.83 -1.46
C PRO A 97 6.13 -5.39 -2.57
N LYS A 98 6.70 -5.65 -3.76
CA LYS A 98 5.95 -6.04 -4.97
C LYS A 98 5.11 -7.32 -4.79
N LYS A 99 5.54 -8.25 -3.94
CA LYS A 99 4.83 -9.51 -3.67
C LYS A 99 3.46 -9.34 -3.02
N TYR A 100 3.16 -8.17 -2.46
CA TYR A 100 1.86 -7.87 -1.86
C TYR A 100 0.84 -7.29 -2.85
N LYS A 101 1.23 -7.10 -4.11
CA LYS A 101 0.35 -6.60 -5.16
C LYS A 101 -0.79 -7.59 -5.43
N SER A 102 -2.04 -7.12 -5.36
CA SER A 102 -3.22 -7.89 -5.80
C SER A 102 -4.00 -7.10 -6.85
N THR A 103 -4.89 -6.19 -6.44
CA THR A 103 -5.79 -5.47 -7.36
C THR A 103 -5.83 -3.97 -7.09
N PHE A 104 -6.23 -3.21 -8.11
CA PHE A 104 -6.37 -1.76 -8.05
C PHE A 104 -7.79 -1.32 -8.40
N GLU A 105 -8.22 -0.23 -7.78
CA GLU A 105 -9.56 0.34 -7.96
C GLU A 105 -9.49 1.86 -7.97
N LEU A 106 -10.29 2.47 -8.85
CA LEU A 106 -10.48 3.92 -8.89
C LEU A 106 -11.51 4.28 -7.82
N VAL A 107 -11.10 5.07 -6.82
CA VAL A 107 -11.94 5.41 -5.67
C VAL A 107 -12.74 6.68 -5.95
N SER A 108 -12.05 7.73 -6.40
CA SER A 108 -12.66 9.04 -6.60
C SER A 108 -11.82 9.90 -7.53
N ILE A 109 -12.48 10.92 -8.07
CA ILE A 109 -11.84 11.98 -8.84
C ILE A 109 -12.31 13.30 -8.23
N GLN A 110 -11.38 14.22 -8.06
CA GLN A 110 -11.67 15.59 -7.66
C GLN A 110 -11.11 16.54 -8.71
N LYS A 111 -11.89 17.53 -9.13
CA LYS A 111 -11.43 18.67 -9.92
C LYS A 111 -11.31 19.88 -9.01
N ASP A 112 -10.10 20.43 -8.89
CA ASP A 112 -9.82 21.63 -8.08
C ASP A 112 -10.31 21.49 -6.61
N GLY A 113 -10.21 20.28 -6.07
CA GLY A 113 -10.65 19.94 -4.71
C GLY A 113 -12.14 19.60 -4.57
N ILE A 114 -12.94 19.75 -5.63
CA ILE A 114 -14.37 19.43 -5.65
C ILE A 114 -14.57 18.05 -6.28
N ALA A 115 -15.46 17.24 -5.72
CA ALA A 115 -15.79 15.93 -6.29
C ALA A 115 -16.22 16.06 -7.77
N PHE A 116 -15.61 15.24 -8.63
CA PHE A 116 -15.90 15.21 -10.06
C PHE A 116 -16.62 13.90 -10.40
N ALA A 117 -17.83 14.01 -10.97
CA ALA A 117 -18.61 12.87 -11.40
C ALA A 117 -18.23 12.50 -12.84
N ASP A 118 -17.58 11.36 -13.03
CA ASP A 118 -17.18 10.86 -14.33
C ASP A 118 -18.30 10.05 -15.02
N SER A 119 -19.39 10.73 -15.37
CA SER A 119 -20.56 10.11 -16.03
C SER A 119 -20.23 9.49 -17.39
N GLU A 120 -19.26 10.05 -18.11
CA GLU A 120 -18.80 9.60 -19.43
C GLU A 120 -17.73 8.49 -19.36
N LYS A 121 -17.29 8.10 -18.15
CA LYS A 121 -16.22 7.10 -17.94
C LYS A 121 -14.95 7.48 -18.71
N LEU A 122 -14.53 8.73 -18.58
CA LEU A 122 -13.32 9.29 -19.16
C LEU A 122 -12.08 8.80 -18.44
N PHE A 123 -12.16 8.56 -17.14
CA PHE A 123 -11.09 8.07 -16.29
C PHE A 123 -11.27 6.58 -16.01
N SER A 124 -10.16 5.86 -16.00
CA SER A 124 -10.17 4.44 -15.66
C SER A 124 -8.86 4.04 -15.02
N VAL A 125 -8.90 2.98 -14.21
CA VAL A 125 -7.70 2.30 -13.72
C VAL A 125 -7.71 0.86 -14.21
N ASN A 126 -6.57 0.38 -14.68
CA ASN A 126 -6.40 -1.04 -14.98
C ASN A 126 -6.29 -1.81 -13.66
N THR A 127 -7.21 -2.74 -13.42
CA THR A 127 -7.36 -3.43 -12.14
C THR A 127 -6.18 -4.34 -11.76
N GLN A 128 -5.36 -4.76 -12.73
CA GLN A 128 -4.20 -5.63 -12.49
C GLN A 128 -2.90 -4.83 -12.34
N THR A 129 -2.78 -3.72 -13.07
CA THR A 129 -1.52 -2.97 -13.16
C THR A 129 -1.52 -1.70 -12.31
N GLY A 130 -2.68 -1.10 -12.06
CA GLY A 130 -2.83 0.20 -11.41
C GLY A 130 -2.62 1.40 -12.34
N VAL A 131 -2.38 1.16 -13.64
CA VAL A 131 -2.24 2.21 -14.66
C VAL A 131 -3.53 3.01 -14.76
N VAL A 132 -3.43 4.32 -14.67
CA VAL A 132 -4.54 5.26 -14.85
C VAL A 132 -4.56 5.73 -16.30
N SER A 133 -5.74 5.74 -16.90
CA SER A 133 -5.96 6.22 -18.26
C SER A 133 -7.08 7.25 -18.28
N VAL A 134 -6.89 8.30 -19.09
CA VAL A 134 -7.86 9.33 -19.38
C VAL A 134 -8.10 9.38 -20.89
N LYS A 135 -9.35 9.30 -21.30
CA LYS A 135 -9.73 9.42 -22.71
C LYS A 135 -9.60 10.88 -23.17
N LYS A 136 -9.23 11.05 -24.43
CA LYS A 136 -9.35 12.33 -25.12
C LYS A 136 -10.81 12.77 -25.09
N SER A 137 -11.11 14.00 -24.64
CA SER A 137 -12.47 14.52 -24.60
C SER A 137 -12.54 16.04 -24.50
N ASP A 138 -13.46 16.64 -25.25
CA ASP A 138 -13.76 18.08 -25.22
C ASP A 138 -14.69 18.46 -24.04
N SER A 139 -15.26 17.46 -23.33
CA SER A 139 -16.06 17.68 -22.12
C SER A 139 -15.21 18.02 -20.90
N LEU A 140 -13.91 17.65 -20.90
CA LEU A 140 -12.96 18.02 -19.86
C LEU A 140 -12.72 19.53 -19.86
N LYS A 141 -12.49 20.11 -18.66
CA LYS A 141 -12.24 21.54 -18.47
C LYS A 141 -10.90 21.74 -17.79
N ALA A 142 -10.23 22.86 -18.08
CA ALA A 142 -8.97 23.18 -17.42
C ALA A 142 -9.11 23.14 -15.89
N GLY A 143 -8.05 22.66 -15.23
CA GLY A 143 -8.00 22.46 -13.78
C GLY A 143 -7.16 21.26 -13.37
N SER A 144 -7.11 21.04 -12.07
CA SER A 144 -6.35 19.97 -11.44
C SER A 144 -7.26 18.78 -11.10
N TYR A 145 -7.12 17.69 -11.85
CA TYR A 145 -7.86 16.45 -11.62
C TYR A 145 -7.05 15.51 -10.74
N LYS A 146 -7.39 15.42 -9.46
CA LYS A 146 -6.83 14.47 -8.51
C LYS A 146 -7.61 13.16 -8.55
N VAL A 147 -6.98 12.13 -9.08
CA VAL A 147 -7.48 10.76 -9.16
C VAL A 147 -6.97 9.98 -7.96
N THR A 148 -7.87 9.42 -7.15
CA THR A 148 -7.52 8.57 -5.99
C THR A 148 -7.65 7.10 -6.37
N ILE A 149 -6.58 6.33 -6.17
CA ILE A 149 -6.51 4.91 -6.49
C ILE A 149 -6.33 4.15 -5.19
N LYS A 150 -7.03 3.01 -5.05
CA LYS A 150 -6.83 2.05 -3.98
C LYS A 150 -6.10 0.81 -4.50
N ALA A 151 -5.19 0.29 -3.70
CA ALA A 151 -4.63 -1.05 -3.85
C ALA A 151 -5.19 -1.93 -2.72
N LEU A 152 -5.77 -3.07 -3.08
CA LEU A 152 -6.02 -4.18 -2.17
C LEU A 152 -4.80 -5.09 -2.24
N THR A 153 -4.18 -5.41 -1.11
CA THR A 153 -3.02 -6.31 -1.07
C THR A 153 -3.43 -7.77 -0.94
N THR A 154 -2.50 -8.68 -1.19
CA THR A 154 -2.71 -10.12 -0.94
C THR A 154 -2.94 -10.46 0.54
N THR A 155 -2.61 -9.55 1.47
CA THR A 155 -2.91 -9.67 2.90
C THR A 155 -4.31 -9.15 3.27
N GLY A 156 -5.08 -8.63 2.30
CA GLY A 156 -6.39 -8.03 2.54
C GLY A 156 -6.35 -6.61 3.11
N LEU A 157 -5.17 -5.97 3.16
CA LEU A 157 -5.03 -4.57 3.58
C LEU A 157 -5.28 -3.64 2.39
N GLU A 158 -5.86 -2.48 2.68
CA GLU A 158 -6.13 -1.45 1.68
C GLU A 158 -5.19 -0.25 1.86
N PHE A 159 -4.64 0.23 0.75
CA PHE A 159 -3.79 1.42 0.71
C PHE A 159 -4.26 2.34 -0.41
N THR A 160 -4.19 3.65 -0.21
CA THR A 160 -4.58 4.63 -1.22
C THR A 160 -3.40 5.48 -1.67
N THR A 161 -3.45 5.93 -2.91
CA THR A 161 -2.52 6.91 -3.47
C THR A 161 -3.22 7.81 -4.48
N ASN A 162 -2.56 8.88 -4.91
CA ASN A 162 -3.14 9.87 -5.80
C ASN A 162 -2.27 10.09 -7.04
N LEU A 163 -2.93 10.36 -8.17
CA LEU A 163 -2.34 10.93 -9.37
C LEU A 163 -3.11 12.21 -9.70
N THR A 164 -2.40 13.30 -9.91
CA THR A 164 -2.94 14.62 -10.21
C THR A 164 -2.58 14.98 -11.64
N LEU A 165 -3.59 15.22 -12.46
CA LEU A 165 -3.46 15.68 -13.83
C LEU A 165 -3.81 17.16 -13.87
N ALA A 166 -2.79 18.01 -13.98
CA ALA A 166 -2.96 19.44 -14.21
C ALA A 166 -3.21 19.66 -15.70
N MET A 167 -4.46 19.95 -16.06
CA MET A 167 -4.89 20.17 -17.44
C MET A 167 -5.00 21.68 -17.69
N SER A 168 -4.30 22.18 -18.71
CA SER A 168 -4.38 23.57 -19.13
C SER A 168 -4.45 23.68 -20.65
N GLU A 169 -5.02 24.78 -21.14
CA GLU A 169 -4.86 25.17 -22.54
C GLU A 169 -3.35 25.37 -22.80
N GLY A 170 -2.86 24.81 -23.91
CA GLY A 170 -1.44 24.85 -24.30
C GLY A 170 -1.07 26.13 -25.03
#